data_AF-A0AA38SVV1-F1
#
_entry.id   AF-A0AA38SVV1-F1
#
_cell.length_a   1.000
_cell.length_b   1.000
_cell.length_c   1.000
_cell.angle_alpha   90.00
_cell.angle_beta   90.00
_cell.angle_gamma   90.00
#
_symmetry.space_group_name_H-M   'P 1'
#
loop_
_entity.id
_entity.type
_entity.pdbx_description
1 polymer ?
#
loop_
_entity_poly.entity_id
_entity_poly.type
_entity_poly.pdbx_seq_one_letter_code
_entity_poly.pdbx_strand_id
1 'polypeptide(L)'
;MYMAYGWPQVTPLESGLCPTSQKIIYLKVIDHLLLVVCPSHFELWSSSQHRVRLGKYKRDPASIAREGENLQAVWSTDAKLIAILTSSLYLHIYKVQFSEKKVNIGGKQPSNLSLATISLLMSEEIPFSGKDLAVSNIICDNKNLLVGLSNGTLYNMSWKGEFYGALDLDFHLYNGNGPTKLSSSLGNGVASGVLSSSHSLSRKSAITYLEFSLPLRLLFVLFSDGKLVLCSVSKRGLKQADSVNFEYRLGSDDAVCTSVAPDQQILAVGTRRGVIELYEISEPMSLIRTVSLHDWGYSVDDTGAVSSIAWTPNSSAFAVGWKLRGLTVWSISGCRLMSTIRQIGLNSVSSPGVKQNADNNYEPLMSGTSFIQWDEYGYRLYAVEEGSSERILAFSFGKCCLNRGVSGKTHARQVIYGEDRLLVVQPEDTDELKLMHLTLPVSYISQNWPILHVAASEDGMYLAVAGLHGLILYDIRLNRWRFFGDVTQEQRIQCTGLLWMGKIVVVCNYIDSSDT
;
A
#
# COMPACT_ATOMS: atom_id res chain seq x y z
N MET A 1 4.98 -2.08 16.97
CA MET A 1 3.55 -1.70 17.08
C MET A 1 3.37 -0.32 16.48
N TYR A 2 2.26 -0.03 15.79
CA TYR A 2 1.95 1.30 15.26
C TYR A 2 0.92 2.01 16.14
N MET A 3 1.01 3.34 16.21
CA MET A 3 0.06 4.21 16.88
C MET A 3 -0.20 5.44 16.04
N ALA A 4 -1.45 5.71 15.69
CA ALA A 4 -1.79 6.96 15.00
C ALA A 4 -1.71 8.15 15.95
N TYR A 5 -1.31 9.32 15.46
CA TYR A 5 -1.28 10.55 16.23
C TYR A 5 -1.63 11.77 15.38
N GLY A 6 -2.18 12.80 16.03
CA GLY A 6 -2.62 14.03 15.38
C GLY A 6 -3.88 13.87 14.53
N TRP A 7 -4.32 14.97 13.93
CA TRP A 7 -5.38 14.98 12.92
C TRP A 7 -4.79 14.68 11.53
N PRO A 8 -5.53 14.00 10.64
CA PRO A 8 -5.09 13.76 9.27
C PRO A 8 -4.77 15.08 8.56
N GLN A 9 -3.62 15.11 7.90
CA GLN A 9 -3.24 16.22 7.05
C GLN A 9 -3.98 16.11 5.72
N VAL A 10 -4.37 17.25 5.16
CA VAL A 10 -5.10 17.31 3.90
C VAL A 10 -4.15 17.82 2.81
N THR A 11 -3.92 17.01 1.79
CA THR A 11 -3.26 17.44 0.56
C THR A 11 -4.33 17.79 -0.47
N PRO A 12 -4.48 19.08 -0.83
CA PRO A 12 -5.43 19.48 -1.86
C PRO A 12 -4.93 19.07 -3.25
N LEU A 13 -5.86 18.68 -4.10
CA LEU A 13 -5.64 18.38 -5.51
C LEU A 13 -6.25 19.47 -6.38
N GLU A 14 -5.74 19.60 -7.59
CA GLU A 14 -6.24 20.56 -8.56
C GLU A 14 -7.61 20.10 -9.09
N SER A 15 -8.57 21.02 -9.17
CA SER A 15 -9.88 20.70 -9.72
C SER A 15 -9.76 20.35 -11.22
N GLY A 16 -10.35 19.22 -11.60
CA GLY A 16 -10.43 18.76 -12.99
C GLY A 16 -11.36 19.63 -13.85
N LEU A 17 -11.28 19.46 -15.18
CA LEU A 17 -12.15 20.16 -16.14
C LEU A 17 -13.53 19.49 -16.30
N CYS A 18 -13.68 18.25 -15.84
CA CYS A 18 -14.85 17.43 -16.07
C CYS A 18 -15.62 17.20 -14.76
N PRO A 19 -16.91 17.58 -14.67
CA PRO A 19 -17.75 17.37 -13.49
C PRO A 19 -18.41 15.98 -13.42
N THR A 20 -18.30 15.16 -14.46
CA THR A 20 -19.04 13.89 -14.65
C THR A 20 -18.58 12.74 -13.76
N SER A 21 -17.29 12.68 -13.43
CA SER A 21 -16.73 11.75 -12.46
C SER A 21 -15.70 12.49 -11.61
N GLN A 22 -16.07 12.85 -10.38
CA GLN A 22 -15.18 13.50 -9.41
C GLN A 22 -14.56 12.48 -8.46
N LYS A 23 -13.87 11.47 -9.01
CA LYS A 23 -13.19 10.45 -8.21
C LYS A 23 -11.74 10.34 -8.61
N ILE A 24 -10.84 10.34 -7.63
CA ILE A 24 -9.48 9.82 -7.86
C ILE A 24 -9.63 8.36 -8.33
N ILE A 25 -8.89 7.95 -9.35
CA ILE A 25 -8.98 6.60 -9.92
C ILE A 25 -7.74 5.75 -9.61
N TYR A 26 -6.64 6.38 -9.20
CA TYR A 26 -5.41 5.67 -8.85
C TYR A 26 -4.58 6.48 -7.85
N LEU A 27 -4.02 5.78 -6.88
CA LEU A 27 -3.14 6.32 -5.85
C LEU A 27 -2.02 5.31 -5.61
N LYS A 28 -0.76 5.71 -5.80
CA LYS A 28 0.38 4.82 -5.54
C LYS A 28 1.60 5.57 -5.04
N VAL A 29 2.30 4.96 -4.08
CA VAL A 29 3.62 5.40 -3.63
C VAL A 29 4.67 4.43 -4.18
N ILE A 30 5.69 4.97 -4.84
CA ILE A 30 6.89 4.25 -5.30
C ILE A 30 8.08 5.20 -5.10
N ASP A 31 9.18 4.73 -4.50
CA ASP A 31 10.45 5.46 -4.40
C ASP A 31 10.28 6.92 -3.93
N HIS A 32 9.69 7.11 -2.74
CA HIS A 32 9.39 8.42 -2.14
C HIS A 32 8.50 9.36 -2.96
N LEU A 33 7.83 8.87 -4.00
CA LEU A 33 6.95 9.65 -4.85
C LEU A 33 5.51 9.13 -4.73
N LEU A 34 4.55 10.04 -4.74
CA LEU A 34 3.13 9.77 -4.70
C LEU A 34 2.51 10.20 -6.03
N LEU A 35 2.01 9.23 -6.80
CA LEU A 35 1.25 9.46 -8.02
C LEU A 35 -0.25 9.41 -7.72
N VAL A 36 -0.96 10.42 -8.20
CA VAL A 36 -2.41 10.56 -8.08
C VAL A 36 -2.98 10.75 -9.48
N VAL A 37 -3.92 9.89 -9.89
CA VAL A 37 -4.58 10.02 -11.20
C VAL A 37 -6.05 10.31 -11.01
N CYS A 38 -6.50 11.36 -11.69
CA CYS A 38 -7.88 11.81 -11.76
C CYS A 38 -8.41 11.63 -13.21
N PRO A 39 -9.72 11.79 -13.45
CA PRO A 39 -10.34 11.48 -14.74
C PRO A 39 -9.85 12.37 -15.90
N SER A 40 -9.38 13.59 -15.61
CA SER A 40 -8.91 14.55 -16.63
C SER A 40 -7.43 14.94 -16.52
N HIS A 41 -6.75 14.55 -15.45
CA HIS A 41 -5.40 15.01 -15.13
C HIS A 41 -4.75 14.08 -14.10
N PHE A 42 -3.46 14.25 -13.87
CA PHE A 42 -2.76 13.55 -12.80
C PHE A 42 -1.58 14.37 -12.26
N GLU A 43 -1.23 14.11 -11.02
CA GLU A 43 -0.25 14.88 -10.25
C GLU A 43 0.78 13.94 -9.61
N LEU A 44 2.03 14.38 -9.63
CA LEU A 44 3.15 13.69 -9.01
C LEU A 44 3.68 14.53 -7.84
N TRP A 45 3.70 13.94 -6.65
CA TRP A 45 4.09 14.58 -5.40
C TRP A 45 5.27 13.85 -4.78
N SER A 46 6.06 14.52 -3.94
CA SER A 46 6.92 13.81 -2.99
C SER A 46 6.07 13.24 -1.85
N SER A 47 6.30 11.99 -1.47
CA SER A 47 5.60 11.33 -0.35
C SER A 47 6.37 11.45 0.97
N SER A 48 7.62 11.91 0.91
CA SER A 48 8.60 12.00 2.00
C SER A 48 8.42 13.24 2.89
N GLN A 49 9.53 13.78 3.43
CA GLN A 49 9.54 14.84 4.43
C GLN A 49 8.74 16.10 4.03
N HIS A 50 8.80 16.52 2.77
CA HIS A 50 8.37 17.87 2.37
C HIS A 50 7.05 17.97 1.59
N ARG A 51 6.47 16.85 1.13
CA ARG A 51 5.14 16.78 0.47
C ARG A 51 4.87 17.89 -0.54
N VAL A 52 5.75 18.02 -1.53
CA VAL A 52 5.67 19.06 -2.56
C VAL A 52 5.27 18.43 -3.89
N ARG A 53 4.42 19.13 -4.65
CA ARG A 53 4.10 18.74 -6.03
C ARG A 53 5.32 18.92 -6.93
N LEU A 54 5.75 17.83 -7.56
CA LEU A 54 6.92 17.78 -8.43
C LEU A 54 6.56 17.93 -9.91
N GLY A 55 5.39 17.45 -10.30
CA GLY A 55 4.92 17.51 -11.69
C GLY A 55 3.42 17.36 -11.78
N LYS A 56 2.86 17.77 -12.93
CA LYS A 56 1.46 17.55 -13.26
C LYS A 56 1.29 17.40 -14.77
N TYR A 57 0.24 16.70 -15.16
CA TYR A 57 -0.18 16.59 -16.54
C TYR A 57 -1.70 16.74 -16.64
N LYS A 58 -2.16 17.64 -17.52
CA LYS A 58 -3.57 17.90 -17.75
C LYS A 58 -3.89 17.51 -19.19
N ARG A 59 -4.88 16.65 -19.39
CA ARG A 59 -5.29 16.25 -20.74
C ARG A 59 -6.03 17.38 -21.44
N ASP A 60 -5.82 17.47 -22.75
CA ASP A 60 -6.52 18.43 -23.59
C ASP A 60 -8.02 18.08 -23.64
N PRO A 61 -8.93 19.07 -23.58
CA PRO A 61 -10.38 18.82 -23.64
C PRO A 61 -10.81 18.03 -24.88
N ALA A 62 -10.17 18.26 -26.02
CA ALA A 62 -10.44 17.54 -27.25
C ALA A 62 -10.03 16.05 -27.17
N SER A 63 -8.93 15.74 -26.47
CA SER A 63 -8.51 14.36 -26.20
C SER A 63 -9.52 13.68 -25.28
N ILE A 64 -10.00 14.35 -24.22
CA ILE A 64 -11.02 13.78 -23.32
C ILE A 64 -12.34 13.52 -24.07
N ALA A 65 -12.78 14.44 -24.93
CA ALA A 65 -14.02 14.28 -25.68
C ALA A 65 -13.95 13.11 -26.70
N ARG A 66 -12.79 12.87 -27.31
CA ARG A 66 -12.58 11.81 -28.31
C ARG A 66 -12.28 10.46 -27.68
N GLU A 67 -11.30 10.44 -26.78
CA GLU A 67 -10.72 9.21 -26.21
C GLU A 67 -11.31 8.87 -24.85
N GLY A 68 -12.20 9.72 -24.30
CA GLY A 68 -12.84 9.48 -23.01
C GLY A 68 -11.99 9.88 -21.80
N GLU A 69 -12.58 9.80 -20.62
CA GLU A 69 -11.94 10.08 -19.33
C GLU A 69 -10.95 8.98 -18.95
N ASN A 70 -9.98 9.30 -18.09
CA ASN A 70 -9.12 8.28 -17.49
C ASN A 70 -9.97 7.37 -16.60
N LEU A 71 -9.88 6.05 -16.77
CA LEU A 71 -10.66 5.06 -16.04
C LEU A 71 -9.80 4.21 -15.11
N GLN A 72 -8.65 3.74 -15.60
CA GLN A 72 -7.70 2.92 -14.85
C GLN A 72 -6.29 3.44 -15.10
N ALA A 73 -5.39 3.23 -14.13
CA ALA A 73 -3.99 3.56 -14.29
C ALA A 73 -3.10 2.53 -13.60
N VAL A 74 -1.86 2.45 -14.06
CA VAL A 74 -0.79 1.72 -13.37
C VAL A 74 0.53 2.43 -13.59
N TRP A 75 1.40 2.37 -12.59
CA TRP A 75 2.73 2.97 -12.62
C TRP A 75 3.79 1.88 -12.73
N SER A 76 4.79 2.08 -13.59
CA SER A 76 5.90 1.16 -13.70
C SER A 76 6.66 1.04 -12.39
N THR A 77 7.21 -0.14 -12.14
CA THR A 77 7.96 -0.49 -10.93
C THR A 77 9.19 0.40 -10.70
N ASP A 78 9.73 1.00 -11.76
CA ASP A 78 10.85 1.94 -11.73
C ASP A 78 10.41 3.41 -11.70
N ALA A 79 9.12 3.68 -11.52
CA ALA A 79 8.51 5.00 -11.47
C ALA A 79 8.66 5.87 -12.74
N LYS A 80 9.09 5.31 -13.88
CA LYS A 80 9.36 6.09 -15.11
C LYS A 80 8.21 6.16 -16.11
N LEU A 81 7.30 5.18 -16.12
CA LEU A 81 6.23 5.09 -17.11
C LEU A 81 4.87 4.97 -16.44
N ILE A 82 3.90 5.75 -16.86
CA ILE A 82 2.51 5.69 -16.37
C ILE A 82 1.64 5.22 -17.53
N ALA A 83 0.91 4.12 -17.34
CA ALA A 83 -0.09 3.66 -18.29
C ALA A 83 -1.47 4.04 -17.78
N ILE A 84 -2.30 4.59 -18.65
CA ILE A 84 -3.68 4.98 -18.37
C ILE A 84 -4.58 4.33 -19.43
N LEU A 85 -5.65 3.69 -18.98
CA LEU A 85 -6.72 3.20 -19.84
C LEU A 85 -7.93 4.13 -19.67
N THR A 86 -8.47 4.59 -20.79
CA THR A 86 -9.60 5.51 -20.81
C THR A 86 -10.96 4.82 -20.92
N SER A 87 -12.05 5.57 -20.72
CA SER A 87 -13.43 5.09 -20.87
C SER A 87 -13.78 4.69 -22.31
N SER A 88 -13.08 5.23 -23.31
CA SER A 88 -13.22 4.83 -24.71
C SER A 88 -12.16 3.80 -25.14
N LEU A 89 -11.54 3.10 -24.17
CA LEU A 89 -10.60 2.00 -24.39
C LEU A 89 -9.30 2.39 -25.12
N TYR A 90 -8.86 3.63 -24.96
CA TYR A 90 -7.52 4.05 -25.38
C TYR A 90 -6.49 3.76 -24.29
N LEU A 91 -5.35 3.21 -24.70
CA LEU A 91 -4.16 3.07 -23.87
C LEU A 91 -3.24 4.27 -24.10
N HIS A 92 -3.05 5.07 -23.06
CA HIS A 92 -2.06 6.14 -23.03
C HIS A 92 -0.83 5.70 -22.23
N ILE A 93 0.36 5.90 -22.79
CA ILE A 93 1.63 5.69 -22.07
C ILE A 93 2.33 7.03 -21.94
N TYR A 94 2.60 7.42 -20.69
CA TYR A 94 3.32 8.64 -20.34
C TYR A 94 4.69 8.32 -19.78
N LYS A 95 5.66 9.21 -20.02
CA LYS A 95 6.99 9.18 -19.45
C LYS A 95 7.13 10.23 -18.37
N VAL A 96 7.70 9.84 -17.23
CA VAL A 96 8.12 10.75 -16.17
C VAL A 96 9.63 11.01 -16.31
N GLN A 97 10.01 12.28 -16.39
CA GLN A 97 11.40 12.69 -16.48
C GLN A 97 11.71 13.77 -15.45
N PHE A 98 12.63 13.48 -14.54
CA PHE A 98 13.12 14.47 -13.58
C PHE A 98 14.10 15.42 -14.24
N SER A 99 13.92 16.71 -13.97
CA SER A 99 14.80 17.76 -14.42
C SER A 99 15.94 18.00 -13.42
N GLU A 100 16.97 18.71 -13.87
CA GLU A 100 18.06 19.19 -12.99
C GLU A 100 17.59 20.34 -12.09
N LYS A 101 16.43 20.95 -12.36
CA LYS A 101 15.89 22.04 -11.55
C LYS A 101 15.43 21.51 -10.19
N LYS A 102 16.18 21.87 -9.15
CA LYS A 102 15.86 21.56 -7.76
C LYS A 102 14.70 22.41 -7.25
N VAL A 103 13.87 21.81 -6.41
CA VAL A 103 12.77 22.50 -5.74
C VAL A 103 13.31 23.22 -4.51
N ASN A 104 13.07 24.52 -4.38
CA ASN A 104 13.43 25.25 -3.18
C ASN A 104 12.30 25.11 -2.15
N ILE A 105 12.56 24.38 -1.06
CA ILE A 105 11.54 24.07 -0.04
C ILE A 105 11.55 25.12 1.10
N GLY A 106 12.36 26.17 0.97
CA GLY A 106 12.60 27.13 2.04
C GLY A 106 13.55 26.57 3.10
N GLY A 107 14.36 27.45 3.69
CA GLY A 107 15.47 27.07 4.58
C GLY A 107 16.84 27.19 3.92
N LYS A 108 17.91 27.06 4.71
CA LYS A 108 19.31 27.25 4.26
C LYS A 108 19.92 26.03 3.54
N GLN A 109 19.21 24.91 3.47
CA GLN A 109 19.72 23.65 2.91
C GLN A 109 19.09 23.38 1.53
N PRO A 110 19.87 22.94 0.52
CA PRO A 110 19.34 22.57 -0.78
C PRO A 110 18.47 21.31 -0.63
N SER A 111 17.31 21.28 -1.29
CA SER A 111 16.53 20.05 -1.35
C SER A 111 17.05 19.12 -2.44
N ASN A 112 17.03 17.81 -2.19
CA ASN A 112 17.35 16.82 -3.21
C ASN A 112 16.20 16.63 -4.23
N LEU A 113 15.04 17.24 -3.99
CA LEU A 113 13.86 17.09 -4.84
C LEU A 113 14.04 17.83 -6.17
N SER A 114 13.69 17.15 -7.25
CA SER A 114 13.72 17.68 -8.62
C SER A 114 12.31 17.80 -9.18
N LEU A 115 12.06 18.86 -9.96
CA LEU A 115 10.82 18.97 -10.73
C LEU A 115 10.74 17.87 -11.79
N ALA A 116 9.55 17.33 -12.02
CA ALA A 116 9.28 16.29 -12.98
C ALA A 116 8.44 16.82 -14.15
N THR A 117 8.86 16.49 -15.37
CA THR A 117 8.08 16.68 -16.58
C THR A 117 7.44 15.36 -16.95
N ILE A 118 6.16 15.42 -17.31
CA ILE A 118 5.39 14.27 -17.76
C ILE A 118 5.03 14.50 -19.23
N SER A 119 5.35 13.55 -20.10
CA SER A 119 5.08 13.63 -21.54
C SER A 119 4.33 12.40 -22.04
N LEU A 120 3.36 12.60 -22.94
CA LEU A 120 2.67 11.52 -23.63
C LEU A 120 3.63 10.89 -24.66
N LEU A 121 3.87 9.58 -24.55
CA LEU A 121 4.65 8.82 -25.53
C LEU A 121 3.77 8.20 -26.60
N MET A 122 2.57 7.77 -26.21
CA MET A 122 1.68 6.97 -27.05
C MET A 122 0.22 7.13 -26.63
N SER A 123 -0.66 7.10 -27.62
CA SER A 123 -2.12 7.03 -27.46
C SER A 123 -2.68 6.13 -28.55
N GLU A 124 -3.08 4.91 -28.20
CA GLU A 124 -3.58 3.91 -29.16
C GLU A 124 -4.89 3.28 -28.65
N GLU A 125 -5.84 3.04 -29.56
CA GLU A 125 -7.08 2.33 -29.23
C GLU A 125 -6.78 0.84 -29.08
N ILE A 126 -7.22 0.22 -27.99
CA ILE A 126 -6.97 -1.20 -27.76
C ILE A 126 -7.87 -2.01 -28.71
N PRO A 127 -7.31 -2.92 -29.53
CA PRO A 127 -8.08 -3.71 -30.49
C PRO A 127 -8.80 -4.88 -29.78
N PHE A 128 -9.80 -4.58 -28.96
CA PHE A 128 -10.64 -5.59 -28.34
C PHE A 128 -11.53 -6.27 -29.40
N SER A 129 -11.57 -7.60 -29.38
CA SER A 129 -12.36 -8.38 -30.34
C SER A 129 -13.87 -8.41 -30.04
N GLY A 130 -14.29 -8.01 -28.83
CA GLY A 130 -15.68 -8.01 -28.40
C GLY A 130 -16.25 -6.59 -28.23
N LYS A 131 -17.54 -6.42 -28.54
CA LYS A 131 -18.28 -5.17 -28.25
C LYS A 131 -18.64 -5.13 -26.76
N ASP A 132 -18.55 -3.94 -26.15
CA ASP A 132 -18.96 -3.65 -24.76
C ASP A 132 -18.23 -4.45 -23.67
N LEU A 133 -16.91 -4.63 -23.80
CA LEU A 133 -16.10 -5.24 -22.75
C LEU A 133 -15.78 -4.23 -21.64
N ALA A 134 -16.09 -4.60 -20.39
CA ALA A 134 -15.61 -3.88 -19.23
C ALA A 134 -14.26 -4.46 -18.79
N VAL A 135 -13.42 -3.60 -18.21
CA VAL A 135 -12.05 -3.92 -17.80
C VAL A 135 -11.91 -3.84 -16.28
N SER A 136 -11.09 -4.70 -15.70
CA SER A 136 -10.64 -4.60 -14.31
C SER A 136 -9.59 -3.49 -14.14
N ASN A 137 -8.94 -3.42 -12.98
CA ASN A 137 -7.71 -2.67 -12.82
C ASN A 137 -6.57 -3.22 -13.70
N ILE A 138 -5.58 -2.35 -13.95
CA ILE A 138 -4.35 -2.71 -14.67
C ILE A 138 -3.28 -3.10 -13.65
N ILE A 139 -2.59 -4.20 -13.90
CA ILE A 139 -1.35 -4.58 -13.21
C ILE A 139 -0.20 -4.61 -14.22
N CYS A 140 1.04 -4.56 -13.73
CA CYS A 140 2.20 -4.57 -14.59
C CYS A 140 3.38 -5.36 -14.02
N ASP A 141 4.24 -5.82 -14.93
CA ASP A 141 5.64 -6.13 -14.64
C ASP A 141 6.55 -5.10 -15.36
N ASN A 142 7.86 -5.35 -15.39
CA ASN A 142 8.83 -4.43 -16.00
C ASN A 142 8.70 -4.29 -17.54
N LYS A 143 7.92 -5.15 -18.21
CA LYS A 143 7.81 -5.25 -19.68
C LYS A 143 6.38 -5.20 -20.18
N ASN A 144 5.44 -5.75 -19.43
CA ASN A 144 4.07 -6.00 -19.83
C ASN A 144 3.07 -5.40 -18.84
N LEU A 145 1.90 -5.13 -19.38
CA LEU A 145 0.67 -4.71 -18.73
C LEU A 145 -0.34 -5.84 -18.87
N LEU A 146 -1.15 -6.04 -17.84
CA LEU A 146 -2.21 -7.04 -17.86
C LEU A 146 -3.51 -6.42 -17.31
N VAL A 147 -4.61 -6.71 -17.99
CA VAL A 147 -5.96 -6.33 -17.57
C VAL A 147 -6.88 -7.55 -17.62
N GLY A 148 -7.86 -7.61 -16.73
CA GLY A 148 -8.94 -8.58 -16.76
C GLY A 148 -10.14 -8.03 -17.52
N LEU A 149 -10.86 -8.92 -18.20
CA LEU A 149 -12.02 -8.57 -19.03
C LEU A 149 -13.31 -9.15 -18.45
N SER A 150 -14.44 -8.53 -18.82
CA SER A 150 -15.78 -8.94 -18.38
C SER A 150 -16.22 -10.32 -18.89
N ASN A 151 -15.55 -10.87 -19.89
CA ASN A 151 -15.76 -12.22 -20.40
C ASN A 151 -14.91 -13.29 -19.67
N GLY A 152 -14.18 -12.90 -18.62
CA GLY A 152 -13.36 -13.81 -17.81
C GLY A 152 -11.95 -14.06 -18.34
N THR A 153 -11.53 -13.41 -19.43
CA THR A 153 -10.18 -13.56 -19.98
C THR A 153 -9.25 -12.44 -19.50
N LEU A 154 -7.95 -12.70 -19.51
CA LEU A 154 -6.93 -11.68 -19.30
C LEU A 154 -6.52 -11.11 -20.66
N TYR A 155 -6.06 -9.86 -20.72
CA TYR A 155 -5.55 -9.25 -21.95
C TYR A 155 -4.18 -8.66 -21.68
N ASN A 156 -3.20 -9.03 -22.51
CA ASN A 156 -1.81 -8.67 -22.33
C ASN A 156 -1.36 -7.60 -23.34
N MET A 157 -0.64 -6.61 -22.83
CA MET A 157 -0.09 -5.51 -23.60
C MET A 157 1.35 -5.23 -23.15
N SER A 158 2.14 -4.50 -23.94
CA SER A 158 3.47 -4.07 -23.52
C SER A 158 3.53 -2.59 -23.15
N TRP A 159 4.53 -2.21 -22.34
CA TRP A 159 4.87 -0.81 -22.12
C TRP A 159 5.33 -0.07 -23.40
N LYS A 160 5.48 -0.79 -24.51
CA LYS A 160 5.78 -0.24 -25.85
C LYS A 160 4.55 -0.14 -26.75
N GLY A 161 3.35 -0.47 -26.25
CA GLY A 161 2.12 -0.45 -27.04
C GLY A 161 1.92 -1.63 -27.98
N GLU A 162 2.60 -2.74 -27.73
CA GLU A 162 2.32 -3.98 -28.46
C GLU A 162 1.14 -4.70 -27.79
N PHE A 163 0.15 -5.11 -28.58
CA PHE A 163 -1.04 -5.82 -28.10
C PHE A 163 -0.89 -7.31 -28.39
N TYR A 164 -0.81 -8.15 -27.36
CA TYR A 164 -0.58 -9.59 -27.51
C TYR A 164 -1.86 -10.43 -27.48
N GLY A 165 -3.02 -9.79 -27.23
CA GLY A 165 -4.33 -10.43 -27.28
C GLY A 165 -4.81 -11.00 -25.94
N ALA A 166 -5.96 -11.67 -25.99
CA ALA A 166 -6.60 -12.26 -24.83
C ALA A 166 -5.99 -13.62 -24.48
N LEU A 167 -5.67 -13.82 -23.21
CA LEU A 167 -5.25 -15.07 -22.60
C LEU A 167 -6.46 -15.70 -21.91
N ASP A 168 -6.87 -16.86 -22.40
CA ASP A 168 -7.89 -17.67 -21.74
C ASP A 168 -7.22 -18.67 -20.80
N LEU A 169 -7.38 -18.46 -19.51
CA LEU A 169 -6.91 -19.40 -18.50
C LEU A 169 -8.10 -20.29 -18.12
N ASP A 170 -8.00 -21.59 -18.39
CA ASP A 170 -9.07 -22.55 -18.07
C ASP A 170 -9.13 -22.81 -16.55
N PHE A 171 -9.68 -21.85 -15.81
CA PHE A 171 -9.88 -21.96 -14.37
C PHE A 171 -10.92 -23.03 -13.99
N HIS A 172 -11.68 -23.57 -14.94
CA HIS A 172 -12.81 -24.47 -14.69
C HIS A 172 -12.44 -25.96 -14.51
N LEU A 173 -11.22 -26.38 -14.88
CA LEU A 173 -10.86 -27.81 -14.91
C LEU A 173 -10.64 -28.46 -13.54
N TYR A 174 -10.60 -27.69 -12.45
CA TYR A 174 -10.40 -28.20 -11.10
C TYR A 174 -11.61 -27.92 -10.20
N ASN A 175 -12.61 -28.79 -10.29
CA ASN A 175 -13.77 -28.83 -9.38
C ASN A 175 -13.78 -30.12 -8.52
N GLY A 176 -12.65 -30.83 -8.44
CA GLY A 176 -12.50 -32.05 -7.64
C GLY A 176 -11.86 -31.78 -6.29
N ASN A 177 -12.54 -32.14 -5.19
CA ASN A 177 -12.03 -32.15 -3.82
C ASN A 177 -10.94 -33.23 -3.60
N GLY A 178 -9.79 -33.14 -4.27
CA GLY A 178 -8.66 -34.03 -4.02
C GLY A 178 -7.36 -33.59 -4.72
N PRO A 179 -6.18 -33.86 -4.14
CA PRO A 179 -4.92 -33.44 -4.72
C PRO A 179 -4.46 -34.47 -5.74
N THR A 180 -4.48 -34.11 -7.03
CA THR A 180 -3.74 -34.86 -8.05
C THR A 180 -2.91 -33.90 -8.88
N LYS A 181 -1.59 -33.95 -8.64
CA LYS A 181 -0.57 -33.34 -9.49
C LYS A 181 -0.68 -33.91 -10.91
N LEU A 182 -0.72 -33.05 -11.93
CA LEU A 182 -0.54 -33.48 -13.31
C LEU A 182 0.93 -33.89 -13.51
N SER A 183 1.14 -35.20 -13.70
CA SER A 183 2.37 -35.76 -14.26
C SER A 183 2.50 -35.34 -15.72
N SER A 184 3.65 -34.78 -16.08
CA SER A 184 4.07 -34.55 -17.46
C SER A 184 4.08 -35.87 -18.25
N SER A 185 3.20 -36.02 -19.23
CA SER A 185 3.33 -37.07 -20.25
C SER A 185 3.77 -36.45 -21.57
N LEU A 186 5.05 -36.59 -21.89
CA LEU A 186 5.52 -36.59 -23.28
C LEU A 186 4.96 -37.84 -23.97
N GLY A 187 4.34 -37.67 -25.13
CA GLY A 187 3.92 -38.77 -25.99
C GLY A 187 3.59 -38.29 -27.39
N ASN A 188 4.51 -38.54 -28.34
CA ASN A 188 4.27 -38.42 -29.78
C ASN A 188 3.13 -39.37 -30.22
N GLY A 189 2.27 -38.93 -31.16
CA GLY A 189 1.40 -39.85 -31.91
C GLY A 189 0.13 -39.20 -32.46
N VAL A 190 -0.12 -39.42 -33.75
CA VAL A 190 -1.13 -38.79 -34.61
C VAL A 190 -2.48 -39.52 -34.55
N ALA A 191 -3.57 -38.74 -34.71
CA ALA A 191 -4.82 -39.05 -35.45
C ALA A 191 -6.16 -39.00 -34.68
N SER A 192 -7.05 -38.17 -35.25
CA SER A 192 -8.51 -38.03 -35.16
C SER A 192 -9.32 -38.92 -34.20
N GLY A 193 -10.04 -38.24 -33.31
CA GLY A 193 -11.30 -38.70 -32.72
C GLY A 193 -12.16 -37.49 -32.38
N VAL A 194 -13.21 -37.26 -33.16
CA VAL A 194 -14.25 -36.26 -32.88
C VAL A 194 -14.94 -36.66 -31.57
N LEU A 195 -14.55 -35.99 -30.48
CA LEU A 195 -15.32 -35.98 -29.24
C LEU A 195 -16.07 -34.66 -29.19
N SER A 196 -17.35 -34.71 -29.58
CA SER A 196 -18.32 -33.66 -29.29
C SER A 196 -18.45 -33.55 -27.77
N SER A 197 -17.66 -32.67 -27.14
CA SER A 197 -17.95 -32.19 -25.80
C SER A 197 -19.13 -31.22 -25.92
N SER A 198 -20.27 -31.63 -25.36
CA SER A 198 -21.36 -30.72 -25.04
C SER A 198 -20.82 -29.66 -24.07
N HIS A 199 -20.29 -28.55 -24.61
CA HIS A 199 -19.97 -27.36 -23.84
C HIS A 199 -21.28 -26.87 -23.20
N SER A 200 -21.51 -27.23 -21.94
CA SER A 200 -22.37 -26.43 -21.10
C SER A 200 -21.78 -25.01 -21.12
N LEU A 201 -22.47 -24.09 -21.80
CA LEU A 201 -22.15 -22.67 -21.87
C LEU A 201 -22.29 -22.05 -20.48
N SER A 202 -21.37 -22.41 -19.58
CA SER A 202 -21.14 -21.70 -18.34
C SER A 202 -20.62 -20.33 -18.72
N ARG A 203 -21.47 -19.30 -18.57
CA ARG A 203 -21.08 -17.91 -18.75
C ARG A 203 -19.91 -17.62 -17.81
N LYS A 204 -18.72 -17.38 -18.37
CA LYS A 204 -17.52 -17.07 -17.58
C LYS A 204 -17.78 -15.83 -16.73
N SER A 205 -17.44 -15.91 -15.44
CA SER A 205 -17.54 -14.78 -14.52
C SER A 205 -16.58 -13.68 -14.96
N ALA A 206 -17.00 -12.41 -14.90
CA ALA A 206 -16.13 -11.27 -15.20
C ALA A 206 -14.95 -11.19 -14.23
N ILE A 207 -13.75 -10.86 -14.70
CA ILE A 207 -12.62 -10.51 -13.82
C ILE A 207 -12.83 -9.08 -13.33
N THR A 208 -12.86 -8.89 -12.01
CA THR A 208 -13.13 -7.58 -11.39
C THR A 208 -11.91 -6.95 -10.77
N TYR A 209 -10.94 -7.76 -10.30
CA TYR A 209 -9.72 -7.25 -9.67
C TYR A 209 -8.54 -8.19 -9.93
N LEU A 210 -7.36 -7.60 -10.08
CA LEU A 210 -6.08 -8.27 -10.26
C LEU A 210 -5.07 -7.71 -9.26
N GLU A 211 -4.28 -8.60 -8.66
CA GLU A 211 -3.12 -8.22 -7.86
C GLU A 211 -1.91 -9.08 -8.22
N PHE A 212 -0.75 -8.45 -8.39
CA PHE A 212 0.47 -9.15 -8.74
C PHE A 212 1.58 -8.83 -7.73
N SER A 213 2.09 -9.89 -7.10
CA SER A 213 3.25 -9.81 -6.21
C SER A 213 4.49 -10.29 -6.95
N LEU A 214 5.34 -9.37 -7.37
CA LEU A 214 6.62 -9.70 -8.02
C LEU A 214 7.58 -10.49 -7.10
N PRO A 215 7.73 -10.18 -5.79
CA PRO A 215 8.60 -10.94 -4.89
C PRO A 215 8.20 -12.41 -4.77
N LEU A 216 6.90 -12.69 -4.64
CA LEU A 216 6.37 -14.06 -4.58
C LEU A 216 6.18 -14.68 -5.97
N ARG A 217 6.15 -13.85 -7.02
CA ARG A 217 5.71 -14.21 -8.38
C ARG A 217 4.34 -14.88 -8.39
N LEU A 218 3.41 -14.30 -7.67
CA LEU A 218 2.02 -14.77 -7.59
C LEU A 218 1.09 -13.73 -8.19
N LEU A 219 0.15 -14.21 -9.01
CA LEU A 219 -0.96 -13.46 -9.57
C LEU A 219 -2.25 -13.91 -8.90
N PHE A 220 -3.00 -12.94 -8.39
CA PHE A 220 -4.30 -13.13 -7.76
C PHE A 220 -5.37 -12.58 -8.71
N VAL A 221 -6.32 -13.43 -9.09
CA VAL A 221 -7.39 -13.10 -10.03
C VAL A 221 -8.72 -13.23 -9.30
N LEU A 222 -9.42 -12.10 -9.13
CA LEU A 222 -10.72 -12.05 -8.49
C LEU A 222 -11.83 -11.92 -9.53
N PHE A 223 -12.85 -12.76 -9.38
CA PHE A 223 -14.02 -12.80 -10.24
C PHE A 223 -15.24 -12.13 -9.61
N SER A 224 -16.17 -11.69 -10.46
CA SER A 224 -17.45 -11.08 -10.08
C SER A 224 -18.36 -11.98 -9.25
N ASP A 225 -18.19 -13.30 -9.29
CA ASP A 225 -18.90 -14.24 -8.42
C ASP A 225 -18.27 -14.35 -7.02
N GLY A 226 -17.21 -13.59 -6.74
CA GLY A 226 -16.50 -13.58 -5.47
C GLY A 226 -15.33 -14.56 -5.42
N LYS A 227 -15.17 -15.45 -6.40
CA LYS A 227 -14.08 -16.43 -6.37
C LYS A 227 -12.72 -15.76 -6.57
N LEU A 228 -11.76 -16.18 -5.76
CA LEU A 228 -10.37 -15.77 -5.88
C LEU A 228 -9.51 -16.94 -6.33
N VAL A 229 -8.72 -16.70 -7.38
CA VAL A 229 -7.78 -17.68 -7.93
C VAL A 229 -6.35 -17.20 -7.75
N LEU A 230 -5.49 -18.10 -7.31
CA LEU A 230 -4.05 -17.93 -7.22
C LEU A 230 -3.35 -18.62 -8.39
N CYS A 231 -2.46 -17.90 -9.05
CA CYS A 231 -1.59 -18.43 -10.09
C CYS A 231 -0.13 -18.11 -9.82
N SER A 232 0.79 -19.05 -10.04
CA SER A 232 2.21 -18.74 -10.13
C SER A 232 2.59 -18.16 -11.47
N VAL A 233 3.53 -17.23 -11.43
CA VAL A 233 4.08 -16.56 -12.60
C VAL A 233 5.54 -16.96 -12.78
N SER A 234 5.89 -17.45 -13.96
CA SER A 234 7.26 -17.85 -14.26
C SER A 234 8.23 -16.65 -14.27
N LYS A 235 9.54 -16.93 -14.30
CA LYS A 235 10.59 -15.92 -14.50
C LYS A 235 10.43 -15.09 -15.79
N ARG A 236 9.64 -15.58 -16.76
CA ARG A 236 9.37 -14.88 -18.02
C ARG A 236 8.37 -13.72 -17.87
N GLY A 237 7.79 -13.54 -16.68
CA GLY A 237 6.85 -12.47 -16.38
C GLY A 237 5.44 -12.79 -16.87
N LEU A 238 4.65 -11.76 -17.12
CA LEU A 238 3.23 -11.86 -17.46
C LEU A 238 2.96 -12.18 -18.94
N LYS A 239 3.99 -12.29 -19.79
CA LYS A 239 3.88 -12.22 -21.26
C LYS A 239 2.97 -13.26 -21.93
N GLN A 240 2.92 -14.51 -21.45
CA GLN A 240 2.22 -15.61 -22.15
C GLN A 240 1.34 -16.41 -21.19
N ALA A 241 0.29 -17.07 -21.69
CA ALA A 241 -0.55 -17.94 -20.86
C ALA A 241 0.27 -19.04 -20.16
N ASP A 242 1.22 -19.65 -20.87
CA ASP A 242 2.13 -20.67 -20.35
C ASP A 242 3.03 -20.19 -19.20
N SER A 243 3.14 -18.86 -19.01
CA SER A 243 3.88 -18.30 -17.88
C SER A 243 3.04 -18.12 -16.63
N VAL A 244 1.74 -18.41 -16.67
CA VAL A 244 0.80 -18.30 -15.56
C VAL A 244 0.16 -19.67 -15.29
N ASN A 245 0.54 -20.31 -14.19
CA ASN A 245 0.04 -21.62 -13.81
C ASN A 245 -0.96 -21.51 -12.67
N PHE A 246 -2.12 -22.15 -12.79
CA PHE A 246 -3.09 -22.23 -11.70
C PHE A 246 -2.53 -23.04 -10.54
N GLU A 247 -2.65 -22.51 -9.32
CA GLU A 247 -2.21 -23.21 -8.10
C GLU A 247 -3.39 -23.55 -7.19
N TYR A 248 -4.21 -22.56 -6.89
CA TYR A 248 -5.23 -22.71 -5.85
C TYR A 248 -6.46 -21.85 -6.12
N ARG A 249 -7.63 -22.36 -5.74
CA ARG A 249 -8.88 -21.58 -5.69
C ARG A 249 -9.28 -21.43 -4.24
N LEU A 250 -9.42 -20.18 -3.81
CA LEU A 250 -9.94 -19.88 -2.48
C LEU A 250 -11.46 -19.97 -2.50
N GLY A 251 -12.05 -20.68 -1.54
CA GLY A 251 -13.50 -20.89 -1.40
C GLY A 251 -14.28 -19.72 -0.80
N SER A 252 -13.71 -18.51 -0.76
CA SER A 252 -14.43 -17.32 -0.30
C SER A 252 -15.28 -16.83 -1.47
N ASP A 253 -16.52 -17.31 -1.62
CA ASP A 253 -17.48 -16.89 -2.67
C ASP A 253 -18.02 -15.45 -2.46
N ASP A 254 -17.31 -14.65 -1.67
CA ASP A 254 -17.71 -13.31 -1.24
C ASP A 254 -16.57 -12.30 -1.28
N ALA A 255 -15.42 -12.65 -1.88
CA ALA A 255 -14.28 -11.74 -1.94
C ALA A 255 -14.53 -10.55 -2.89
N VAL A 256 -14.00 -9.38 -2.52
CA VAL A 256 -14.12 -8.12 -3.28
C VAL A 256 -12.79 -7.41 -3.55
N CYS A 257 -11.79 -7.64 -2.72
CA CYS A 257 -10.44 -7.13 -2.91
C CYS A 257 -9.44 -8.00 -2.15
N THR A 258 -8.18 -7.91 -2.53
CA THR A 258 -7.09 -8.61 -1.84
C THR A 258 -5.89 -7.69 -1.62
N SER A 259 -5.04 -8.07 -0.67
CA SER A 259 -3.70 -7.49 -0.52
C SER A 259 -2.71 -8.52 0.04
N VAL A 260 -1.51 -8.57 -0.51
CA VAL A 260 -0.47 -9.53 -0.13
C VAL A 260 0.64 -8.90 0.70
N ALA A 261 1.02 -9.55 1.80
CA ALA A 261 2.24 -9.30 2.57
C ALA A 261 3.33 -10.30 2.17
N PRO A 262 4.27 -9.93 1.27
CA PRO A 262 5.24 -10.88 0.71
C PRO A 262 6.19 -11.44 1.78
N ASP A 263 6.68 -10.61 2.70
CA ASP A 263 7.66 -11.03 3.71
C ASP A 263 7.10 -12.04 4.71
N GLN A 264 5.80 -11.92 5.01
CA GLN A 264 5.09 -12.84 5.91
C GLN A 264 4.38 -13.96 5.16
N GLN A 265 4.35 -13.90 3.82
CA GLN A 265 3.57 -14.81 2.96
C GLN A 265 2.10 -14.91 3.40
N ILE A 266 1.47 -13.76 3.67
CA ILE A 266 0.06 -13.69 4.08
C ILE A 266 -0.75 -12.98 3.01
N LEU A 267 -1.89 -13.56 2.68
CA LEU A 267 -2.91 -12.97 1.84
C LEU A 267 -4.05 -12.43 2.72
N ALA A 268 -4.35 -11.14 2.62
CA ALA A 268 -5.58 -10.57 3.15
C ALA A 268 -6.65 -10.55 2.07
N VAL A 269 -7.84 -11.06 2.39
CA VAL A 269 -9.01 -11.08 1.52
C VAL A 269 -10.13 -10.29 2.18
N GLY A 270 -10.59 -9.24 1.52
CA GLY A 270 -11.75 -8.45 1.93
C GLY A 270 -13.02 -9.00 1.31
N THR A 271 -14.11 -9.01 2.08
CA THR A 271 -15.40 -9.61 1.67
C THR A 271 -16.53 -8.58 1.50
N ARG A 272 -17.62 -8.92 0.79
CA ARG A 272 -18.81 -8.06 0.69
C ARG A 272 -19.48 -7.86 2.04
N ARG A 273 -19.33 -8.81 2.96
CA ARG A 273 -19.80 -8.72 4.35
C ARG A 273 -19.00 -7.76 5.24
N GLY A 274 -17.99 -7.07 4.70
CA GLY A 274 -17.18 -6.11 5.49
C GLY A 274 -16.16 -6.78 6.42
N VAL A 275 -15.89 -8.07 6.21
CA VAL A 275 -14.97 -8.90 6.98
C VAL A 275 -13.67 -9.12 6.21
N ILE A 276 -12.55 -9.26 6.94
CA ILE A 276 -11.24 -9.55 6.36
C ILE A 276 -10.77 -10.92 6.83
N GLU A 277 -10.43 -11.79 5.89
CA GLU A 277 -9.89 -13.12 6.11
C GLU A 277 -8.39 -13.11 5.79
N LEU A 278 -7.56 -13.53 6.74
CA LEU A 278 -6.11 -13.63 6.55
C LEU A 278 -5.73 -15.09 6.33
N TYR A 279 -5.10 -15.37 5.20
CA TYR A 279 -4.65 -16.69 4.81
C TYR A 279 -3.12 -16.75 4.77
N GLU A 280 -2.57 -17.86 5.24
CA GLU A 280 -1.18 -18.21 4.99
C GLU A 280 -1.06 -18.73 3.55
N ILE A 281 -0.10 -18.18 2.80
CA ILE A 281 0.24 -18.63 1.45
C ILE A 281 1.20 -19.82 1.61
N SER A 282 0.63 -20.96 2.00
CA SER A 282 1.29 -22.26 2.11
C SER A 282 0.57 -23.31 1.25
N GLU A 283 1.15 -24.49 1.08
CA GLU A 283 0.49 -25.62 0.41
C GLU A 283 0.10 -26.67 1.47
N PRO A 284 -1.19 -26.84 1.83
CA PRO A 284 -2.37 -26.09 1.37
C PRO A 284 -2.53 -24.73 2.06
N MET A 285 -3.21 -23.79 1.39
CA MET A 285 -3.50 -22.48 1.99
C MET A 285 -4.40 -22.66 3.21
N SER A 286 -4.08 -21.97 4.30
CA SER A 286 -4.79 -22.09 5.57
C SER A 286 -5.32 -20.74 6.05
N LEU A 287 -6.54 -20.71 6.58
CA LEU A 287 -7.09 -19.52 7.22
C LEU A 287 -6.40 -19.33 8.57
N ILE A 288 -5.66 -18.24 8.72
CA ILE A 288 -5.00 -17.87 9.97
C ILE A 288 -6.03 -17.29 10.94
N ARG A 289 -6.79 -16.28 10.46
CA ARG A 289 -7.75 -15.54 11.29
C ARG A 289 -8.68 -14.68 10.47
N THR A 290 -9.74 -14.24 11.13
CA THR A 290 -10.72 -13.30 10.60
C THR A 290 -10.73 -12.05 11.47
N VAL A 291 -10.77 -10.86 10.87
CA VAL A 291 -10.95 -9.59 11.59
C VAL A 291 -12.15 -8.83 11.03
N SER A 292 -12.89 -8.15 11.92
CA SER A 292 -14.04 -7.33 11.55
C SER A 292 -14.28 -6.26 12.62
N LEU A 293 -15.14 -5.27 12.31
CA LEU A 293 -15.57 -4.28 13.28
C LEU A 293 -16.80 -4.71 14.10
N HIS A 294 -17.29 -5.95 13.92
CA HIS A 294 -18.45 -6.49 14.62
C HIS A 294 -18.28 -6.46 16.13
N ASP A 295 -17.09 -6.84 16.62
CA ASP A 295 -16.75 -6.82 18.06
C ASP A 295 -16.76 -5.40 18.67
N TRP A 296 -16.78 -4.36 17.82
CA TRP A 296 -16.89 -2.96 18.22
C TRP A 296 -18.29 -2.37 17.98
N GLY A 297 -19.28 -3.22 17.68
CA GLY A 297 -20.68 -2.82 17.51
C GLY A 297 -21.04 -2.29 16.12
N TYR A 298 -20.18 -2.49 15.11
CA TYR A 298 -20.47 -2.10 13.73
C TYR A 298 -20.76 -3.31 12.86
N SER A 299 -21.80 -3.18 12.05
CA SER A 299 -22.24 -4.19 11.09
C SER A 299 -21.85 -3.81 9.66
N VAL A 300 -22.14 -4.71 8.72
CA VAL A 300 -22.00 -4.41 7.28
C VAL A 300 -22.93 -3.28 6.83
N ASP A 301 -24.04 -3.03 7.54
CA ASP A 301 -24.94 -1.92 7.22
C ASP A 301 -24.30 -0.57 7.58
N ASP A 302 -23.39 -0.55 8.56
CA ASP A 302 -22.67 0.65 8.98
C ASP A 302 -21.45 0.94 8.09
N THR A 303 -20.69 -0.11 7.74
CA THR A 303 -19.39 0.03 7.08
C THR A 303 -19.46 -0.27 5.59
N GLY A 304 -20.33 -1.20 5.17
CA GLY A 304 -20.39 -1.75 3.83
C GLY A 304 -19.35 -2.83 3.56
N ALA A 305 -19.24 -3.22 2.28
CA ALA A 305 -18.19 -4.12 1.81
C ALA A 305 -16.79 -3.52 2.04
N VAL A 306 -15.79 -4.40 2.16
CA VAL A 306 -14.38 -3.96 2.14
C VAL A 306 -14.08 -3.34 0.77
N SER A 307 -13.44 -2.18 0.73
CA SER A 307 -13.12 -1.46 -0.51
C SER A 307 -11.64 -1.46 -0.86
N SER A 308 -10.77 -1.49 0.14
CA SER A 308 -9.31 -1.45 -0.04
C SER A 308 -8.60 -2.05 1.17
N ILE A 309 -7.48 -2.72 0.91
CA ILE A 309 -6.57 -3.25 1.93
C ILE A 309 -5.15 -2.86 1.54
N ALA A 310 -4.36 -2.39 2.50
CA ALA A 310 -2.95 -2.06 2.28
C ALA A 310 -2.09 -2.48 3.46
N TRP A 311 -1.16 -3.39 3.22
CA TRP A 311 -0.14 -3.76 4.21
C TRP A 311 0.89 -2.64 4.40
N THR A 312 1.35 -2.46 5.64
CA THR A 312 2.53 -1.63 5.92
C THR A 312 3.75 -2.21 5.21
N PRO A 313 4.77 -1.39 4.85
CA PRO A 313 5.96 -1.87 4.14
C PRO A 313 6.70 -3.02 4.83
N ASN A 314 6.69 -3.05 6.17
CA ASN A 314 7.30 -4.12 6.96
C ASN A 314 6.35 -5.29 7.31
N SER A 315 5.19 -5.37 6.63
CA SER A 315 4.19 -6.44 6.79
C SER A 315 3.70 -6.71 8.22
N SER A 316 3.85 -5.75 9.15
CA SER A 316 3.50 -5.96 10.57
C SER A 316 2.09 -5.47 10.95
N ALA A 317 1.50 -4.63 10.10
CA ALA A 317 0.13 -4.15 10.21
C ALA A 317 -0.49 -3.97 8.80
N PHE A 318 -1.80 -3.81 8.75
CA PHE A 318 -2.53 -3.52 7.52
C PHE A 318 -3.69 -2.57 7.78
N ALA A 319 -3.94 -1.70 6.82
CA ALA A 319 -5.07 -0.79 6.81
C ALA A 319 -6.20 -1.39 5.97
N VAL A 320 -7.43 -1.14 6.40
CA VAL A 320 -8.65 -1.58 5.72
C VAL A 320 -9.59 -0.38 5.60
N GLY A 321 -10.08 -0.15 4.38
CA GLY A 321 -11.14 0.80 4.08
C GLY A 321 -12.43 0.07 3.78
N TRP A 322 -13.56 0.68 4.14
CA TRP A 322 -14.88 0.18 3.78
C TRP A 322 -15.62 1.12 2.85
N LYS A 323 -16.57 0.56 2.10
CA LYS A 323 -17.24 1.24 1.01
C LYS A 323 -18.17 2.37 1.46
N LEU A 324 -18.84 2.22 2.60
CA LEU A 324 -19.81 3.20 3.10
C LEU A 324 -19.23 4.13 4.16
N ARG A 325 -18.30 3.64 5.00
CA ARG A 325 -17.77 4.43 6.10
C ARG A 325 -16.41 3.98 6.60
N GLY A 326 -15.49 4.93 6.64
CA GLY A 326 -14.30 4.87 7.47
C GLY A 326 -13.21 3.91 7.04
N LEU A 327 -12.20 3.83 7.90
CA LEU A 327 -10.95 3.11 7.75
C LEU A 327 -10.49 2.64 9.13
N THR A 328 -9.76 1.52 9.19
CA THR A 328 -9.16 0.98 10.41
C THR A 328 -7.83 0.32 10.09
N VAL A 329 -6.86 0.46 10.99
CA VAL A 329 -5.57 -0.22 10.92
C VAL A 329 -5.52 -1.32 11.97
N TRP A 330 -5.05 -2.49 11.56
CA TRP A 330 -4.95 -3.70 12.37
C TRP A 330 -3.50 -4.16 12.44
N SER A 331 -3.08 -4.73 13.57
CA SER A 331 -1.89 -5.56 13.59
C SER A 331 -2.17 -6.89 12.90
N ILE A 332 -1.11 -7.57 12.45
CA ILE A 332 -1.18 -8.95 11.97
C ILE A 332 -1.84 -9.91 12.98
N SER A 333 -1.71 -9.62 14.29
CA SER A 333 -2.33 -10.39 15.37
C SER A 333 -3.82 -10.06 15.62
N GLY A 334 -4.41 -9.13 14.86
CA GLY A 334 -5.82 -8.73 15.00
C GLY A 334 -6.11 -7.61 15.98
N CYS A 335 -5.09 -6.96 16.53
CA CYS A 335 -5.31 -5.83 17.42
C CYS A 335 -5.66 -4.60 16.59
N ARG A 336 -6.75 -3.91 16.94
CA ARG A 336 -7.12 -2.65 16.29
C ARG A 336 -6.19 -1.52 16.75
N LEU A 337 -5.39 -0.98 15.84
CA LEU A 337 -4.37 0.04 16.11
C LEU A 337 -4.88 1.46 15.90
N MET A 338 -5.84 1.66 14.99
CA MET A 338 -6.47 2.95 14.69
C MET A 338 -7.82 2.69 14.02
N SER A 339 -8.82 3.54 14.25
CA SER A 339 -10.07 3.57 13.48
C SER A 339 -10.52 5.00 13.31
N THR A 340 -11.00 5.37 12.12
CA THR A 340 -11.66 6.66 11.91
C THR A 340 -13.09 6.66 12.42
N ILE A 341 -13.70 5.47 12.52
CA ILE A 341 -15.07 5.32 12.99
C ILE A 341 -15.11 5.58 14.49
N ARG A 342 -15.84 6.63 14.88
CA ARG A 342 -15.99 7.02 16.28
C ARG A 342 -16.66 5.90 17.06
N GLN A 343 -15.98 5.38 18.09
CA GLN A 343 -16.57 4.41 19.00
C GLN A 343 -17.87 4.94 19.61
N ILE A 344 -18.97 4.25 19.33
CA ILE A 344 -20.27 4.51 19.96
C ILE A 344 -20.28 3.76 21.30
N GLY A 345 -20.59 4.45 22.40
CA GLY A 345 -21.07 3.76 23.61
C GLY A 345 -20.06 3.30 24.66
N LEU A 346 -18.77 3.67 24.59
CA LEU A 346 -17.87 3.56 25.74
C LEU A 346 -17.67 4.95 26.37
N ASN A 347 -18.55 5.30 27.31
CA ASN A 347 -18.22 6.27 28.36
C ASN A 347 -17.15 5.64 29.27
N SER A 348 -15.95 5.46 28.74
CA SER A 348 -14.79 5.14 29.53
C SER A 348 -14.47 6.36 30.39
N VAL A 349 -14.25 6.15 31.69
CA VAL A 349 -13.87 7.20 32.66
C VAL A 349 -12.57 7.92 32.22
N SER A 350 -11.79 7.33 31.31
CA SER A 350 -10.56 7.89 30.73
C SER A 350 -10.71 8.42 29.29
N SER A 351 -11.90 8.39 28.70
CA SER A 351 -12.14 9.07 27.43
C SER A 351 -12.27 10.58 27.68
N PRO A 352 -11.51 11.43 26.96
CA PRO A 352 -11.67 12.88 27.06
C PRO A 352 -13.14 13.24 26.82
N GLY A 353 -13.78 13.84 27.81
CA GLY A 353 -15.18 14.25 27.71
C GLY A 353 -15.35 15.20 26.53
N VAL A 354 -15.89 14.70 25.42
CA VAL A 354 -16.20 15.55 24.27
C VAL A 354 -17.42 16.37 24.66
N LYS A 355 -17.20 17.66 24.96
CA LYS A 355 -18.29 18.64 24.98
C LYS A 355 -18.98 18.53 23.62
N GLN A 356 -20.28 18.22 23.63
CA GLN A 356 -21.10 18.22 22.43
C GLN A 356 -21.23 19.67 21.95
N ASN A 357 -20.23 20.15 21.22
CA ASN A 357 -20.38 21.33 20.40
C ASN A 357 -21.12 20.90 19.13
N ALA A 358 -22.27 21.51 18.92
CA ALA A 358 -23.17 21.31 17.78
C ALA A 358 -22.63 21.86 16.44
N ASP A 359 -21.32 22.11 16.34
CA ASP A 359 -20.64 22.36 15.09
C ASP A 359 -20.11 21.01 14.57
N ASN A 360 -20.83 20.42 13.61
CA ASN A 360 -20.59 19.12 12.99
C ASN A 360 -19.10 18.80 12.74
N ASN A 361 -18.47 18.11 13.70
CA ASN A 361 -17.11 17.59 13.59
C ASN A 361 -17.09 16.34 12.69
N TYR A 362 -16.99 16.56 11.37
CA TYR A 362 -16.89 15.54 10.33
C TYR A 362 -15.84 14.47 10.70
N GLU A 363 -16.28 13.24 10.86
CA GLU A 363 -15.40 12.08 10.94
C GLU A 363 -14.69 11.91 9.59
N PRO A 364 -13.35 11.71 9.57
CA PRO A 364 -12.64 11.46 8.32
C PRO A 364 -13.19 10.22 7.62
N LEU A 365 -13.38 10.30 6.30
CA LEU A 365 -13.85 9.19 5.46
C LEU A 365 -15.28 8.74 5.81
N MET A 366 -16.12 9.67 6.27
CA MET A 366 -17.53 9.40 6.59
C MET A 366 -18.32 8.81 5.43
N SER A 367 -17.97 9.15 4.19
CA SER A 367 -18.63 8.64 2.97
C SER A 367 -18.05 7.30 2.48
N GLY A 368 -17.09 6.74 3.21
CA GLY A 368 -16.35 5.54 2.82
C GLY A 368 -14.95 5.86 2.30
N THR A 369 -14.19 4.81 2.04
CA THR A 369 -12.80 4.89 1.58
C THR A 369 -12.68 4.25 0.21
N SER A 370 -12.03 4.93 -0.74
CA SER A 370 -11.80 4.42 -2.10
C SER A 370 -10.39 3.86 -2.30
N PHE A 371 -9.37 4.59 -1.83
CA PHE A 371 -7.96 4.18 -1.93
C PHE A 371 -7.25 4.33 -0.59
N ILE A 372 -6.32 3.41 -0.34
CA ILE A 372 -5.42 3.44 0.81
C ILE A 372 -4.02 3.04 0.34
N GLN A 373 -3.01 3.79 0.77
CA GLN A 373 -1.60 3.51 0.43
C GLN A 373 -0.69 3.99 1.56
N TRP A 374 0.14 3.09 2.09
CA TRP A 374 1.22 3.47 3.01
C TRP A 374 2.35 4.19 2.27
N ASP A 375 3.02 5.10 2.97
CA ASP A 375 4.33 5.58 2.55
C ASP A 375 5.39 4.47 2.70
N GLU A 376 6.58 4.74 2.17
CA GLU A 376 7.65 3.74 2.06
C GLU A 376 8.18 3.25 3.40
N TYR A 377 8.08 4.09 4.43
CA TYR A 377 8.57 3.78 5.76
C TYR A 377 7.45 3.41 6.74
N GLY A 378 6.18 3.45 6.35
CA GLY A 378 5.04 3.17 7.23
C GLY A 378 4.77 4.26 8.28
N TYR A 379 5.27 5.48 8.12
CA TYR A 379 4.96 6.60 9.01
C TYR A 379 3.69 7.34 8.59
N ARG A 380 3.21 7.12 7.36
CA ARG A 380 2.02 7.77 6.86
C ARG A 380 1.13 6.82 6.08
N LEU A 381 -0.16 6.98 6.29
CA LEU A 381 -1.20 6.31 5.52
C LEU A 381 -1.96 7.35 4.71
N TYR A 382 -1.81 7.31 3.39
CA TYR A 382 -2.63 8.09 2.48
C TYR A 382 -3.97 7.40 2.26
N ALA A 383 -5.06 8.15 2.34
CA ALA A 383 -6.40 7.65 2.11
C ALA A 383 -7.24 8.66 1.30
N VAL A 384 -8.16 8.14 0.52
CA VAL A 384 -9.09 8.92 -0.30
C VAL A 384 -10.51 8.56 0.08
N GLU A 385 -11.33 9.58 0.34
CA GLU A 385 -12.75 9.40 0.60
C GLU A 385 -13.48 8.97 -0.68
N GLU A 386 -14.42 8.04 -0.56
CA GLU A 386 -15.27 7.65 -1.67
C GLU A 386 -16.02 8.88 -2.23
N GLY A 387 -15.94 9.11 -3.54
CA GLY A 387 -16.58 10.27 -4.17
C GLY A 387 -15.79 11.59 -4.08
N SER A 388 -14.63 11.62 -3.42
CA SER A 388 -13.75 12.80 -3.39
C SER A 388 -12.76 12.81 -4.55
N SER A 389 -12.60 13.95 -5.24
CA SER A 389 -11.53 14.21 -6.21
C SER A 389 -10.54 15.31 -5.78
N GLU A 390 -10.83 16.02 -4.69
CA GLU A 390 -10.18 17.29 -4.40
C GLU A 390 -9.13 17.19 -3.31
N ARG A 391 -9.08 16.07 -2.59
CA ARG A 391 -8.18 15.92 -1.45
C ARG A 391 -7.75 14.49 -1.21
N ILE A 392 -6.54 14.37 -0.68
CA ILE A 392 -6.00 13.16 -0.09
C ILE A 392 -5.78 13.43 1.40
N LEU A 393 -6.19 12.48 2.24
CA LEU A 393 -5.93 12.52 3.67
C LEU A 393 -4.65 11.74 3.96
N ALA A 394 -3.79 12.28 4.82
CA ALA A 394 -2.58 11.60 5.29
C ALA A 394 -2.64 11.45 6.82
N PHE A 395 -2.76 10.23 7.29
CA PHE A 395 -2.74 9.90 8.73
C PHE A 395 -1.30 9.61 9.16
N SER A 396 -0.86 10.26 10.23
CA SER A 396 0.49 10.06 10.79
C SER A 396 0.52 8.93 11.81
N PHE A 397 1.54 8.09 11.72
CA PHE A 397 1.77 6.97 12.61
C PHE A 397 3.14 7.07 13.28
N GLY A 398 3.20 6.68 14.54
CA GLY A 398 4.41 6.44 15.30
C GLY A 398 4.59 4.94 15.47
N LYS A 399 5.85 4.51 15.56
CA LYS A 399 6.23 3.12 15.82
C LYS A 399 6.71 2.99 17.25
N CYS A 400 6.45 1.86 17.88
CA CYS A 400 6.94 1.56 19.22
C CYS A 400 8.02 0.48 19.15
N CYS A 401 9.10 0.69 19.91
CA CYS A 401 10.15 -0.31 20.10
C CYS A 401 9.55 -1.56 20.73
N LEU A 402 9.62 -2.70 20.04
CA LEU A 402 9.29 -4.00 20.62
C LEU A 402 10.48 -4.49 21.47
N ASN A 403 10.93 -3.68 22.44
CA ASN A 403 11.72 -4.24 23.53
C ASN A 403 10.75 -5.08 24.35
N ARG A 404 10.62 -6.35 23.93
CA ARG A 404 9.99 -7.40 24.70
C ARG A 404 10.62 -7.34 26.09
N GLY A 405 9.79 -7.01 27.07
CA GLY A 405 10.11 -7.18 28.47
C GLY A 405 10.44 -8.64 28.71
N VAL A 406 11.73 -8.97 28.71
CA VAL A 406 12.31 -10.09 29.45
C VAL A 406 13.15 -9.57 30.62
N SER A 407 13.19 -8.24 30.82
CA SER A 407 13.54 -7.69 32.13
C SER A 407 12.24 -7.57 32.92
N GLY A 408 12.12 -8.34 34.01
CA GLY A 408 11.00 -8.30 34.96
C GLY A 408 10.91 -6.98 35.74
N LYS A 409 11.35 -5.86 35.17
CA LYS A 409 11.25 -4.51 35.75
C LYS A 409 10.17 -3.74 34.99
N THR A 410 9.07 -3.49 35.68
CA THR A 410 7.85 -2.81 35.20
C THR A 410 8.01 -1.30 34.98
N HIS A 411 9.19 -0.73 35.20
CA HIS A 411 9.46 0.72 35.07
C HIS A 411 10.09 1.14 33.73
N ALA A 412 10.14 0.26 32.73
CA ALA A 412 10.74 0.59 31.44
C ALA A 412 9.95 1.69 30.73
N ARG A 413 10.57 2.86 30.53
CA ARG A 413 10.03 3.97 29.74
C ARG A 413 9.62 3.45 28.37
N GLN A 414 8.37 3.69 27.98
CA GLN A 414 7.90 3.35 26.63
C GLN A 414 8.30 4.47 25.68
N VAL A 415 8.87 4.10 24.54
CA VAL A 415 9.29 5.05 23.51
C VAL A 415 8.52 4.77 22.23
N ILE A 416 7.83 5.81 21.76
CA ILE A 416 7.18 5.87 20.45
C ILE A 416 8.02 6.80 19.60
N TYR A 417 8.35 6.40 18.38
CA TYR A 417 9.13 7.20 17.46
C TYR A 417 8.35 7.43 16.17
N GLY A 418 8.22 8.69 15.79
CA GLY A 418 7.73 9.10 14.48
C GLY A 418 8.89 9.21 13.49
N GLU A 419 8.61 9.82 12.34
CA GLU A 419 9.60 10.06 11.29
C GLU A 419 10.66 11.11 11.69
N ASP A 420 10.34 12.05 12.60
CA ASP A 420 11.16 13.22 12.95
C ASP A 420 11.25 13.51 14.47
N ARG A 421 10.58 12.72 15.30
CA ARG A 421 10.42 12.97 16.74
C ARG A 421 10.26 11.69 17.54
N LEU A 422 10.55 11.77 18.84
CA LEU A 422 10.27 10.72 19.81
C LEU A 422 9.25 11.21 20.85
N LEU A 423 8.40 10.30 21.31
CA LEU A 423 7.52 10.46 22.44
C LEU A 423 7.98 9.46 23.50
N VAL A 424 8.42 9.97 24.65
CA VAL A 424 8.90 9.15 25.76
C VAL A 424 7.87 9.23 26.88
N VAL A 425 7.28 8.10 27.23
CA VAL A 425 6.36 7.98 28.36
C VAL A 425 7.18 7.78 29.63
N GLN A 426 7.04 8.70 30.58
CA GLN A 426 7.71 8.67 31.88
C GLN A 426 6.66 8.49 32.99
N PRO A 427 6.86 7.52 33.90
CA PRO A 427 6.11 7.51 35.14
C PRO A 427 6.60 8.66 36.04
N GLU A 428 5.68 9.46 36.56
CA GLU A 428 5.96 10.37 37.68
C GLU A 428 5.70 9.66 39.02
N ASP A 429 6.25 10.22 40.12
CA ASP A 429 6.07 9.69 41.48
C ASP A 429 4.60 9.68 41.95
N THR A 430 3.72 10.37 41.22
CA THR A 430 2.29 10.56 41.49
C THR A 430 1.37 9.53 40.82
N ASP A 431 1.90 8.43 40.28
CA ASP A 431 1.17 7.46 39.43
C ASP A 431 0.59 8.06 38.12
N GLU A 432 0.95 9.30 37.80
CA GLU A 432 0.60 9.96 36.54
C GLU A 432 1.65 9.67 35.45
N LEU A 433 1.19 9.47 34.21
CA LEU A 433 2.05 9.28 33.05
C LEU A 433 2.29 10.60 32.35
N LYS A 434 3.56 11.00 32.24
CA LYS A 434 3.97 12.18 31.47
C LYS A 434 4.50 11.79 30.11
N LEU A 435 4.00 12.47 29.07
CA LEU A 435 4.50 12.33 27.72
C LEU A 435 5.53 13.43 27.42
N MET A 436 6.79 13.05 27.26
CA MET A 436 7.86 13.96 26.85
C MET A 436 8.04 13.91 25.34
N HIS A 437 7.93 15.07 24.69
CA HIS A 437 8.17 15.23 23.26
C HIS A 437 9.65 15.60 23.03
N LEU A 438 10.39 14.74 22.33
CA LEU A 438 11.77 14.98 21.94
C LEU A 438 11.86 15.23 20.44
N THR A 439 12.23 16.45 20.07
CA THR A 439 12.60 16.80 18.69
C THR A 439 14.07 16.48 18.45
N LEU A 440 14.37 15.79 17.35
CA LEU A 440 15.75 15.52 16.99
C LEU A 440 16.46 16.79 16.52
N PRO A 441 17.79 16.90 16.72
CA PRO A 441 18.56 18.02 16.21
C PRO A 441 18.45 18.14 14.68
N VAL A 442 18.21 19.36 14.19
CA VAL A 442 18.07 19.64 12.74
C VAL A 442 19.31 19.19 11.97
N SER A 443 20.50 19.32 12.57
CA SER A 443 21.77 18.91 11.98
C SER A 443 21.88 17.41 11.68
N TYR A 444 21.13 16.59 12.40
CA TYR A 444 21.08 15.14 12.16
C TYR A 444 19.94 14.79 11.20
N ILE A 445 18.71 15.24 11.49
CA ILE A 445 17.53 14.83 10.73
C ILE A 445 17.54 15.32 9.28
N SER A 446 18.25 16.41 8.96
CA SER A 446 18.33 16.92 7.58
C SER A 446 18.98 15.94 6.59
N GLN A 447 19.86 15.06 7.06
CA GLN A 447 20.57 14.07 6.23
C GLN A 447 20.11 12.65 6.53
N ASN A 448 19.59 12.41 7.74
CA ASN A 448 19.30 11.07 8.24
C ASN A 448 17.79 10.80 8.40
N TRP A 449 16.92 11.64 7.85
CA TRP A 449 15.47 11.40 7.86
C TRP A 449 15.09 10.21 6.96
N PRO A 450 14.12 9.36 7.35
CA PRO A 450 13.42 9.38 8.63
C PRO A 450 14.15 8.57 9.70
N ILE A 451 13.72 8.74 10.95
CA ILE A 451 14.11 7.83 12.04
C ILE A 451 13.64 6.42 11.69
N LEU A 452 14.48 5.40 11.84
CA LEU A 452 14.14 4.01 11.54
C LEU A 452 14.19 3.12 12.77
N HIS A 453 15.19 3.33 13.63
CA HIS A 453 15.43 2.51 14.79
C HIS A 453 15.68 3.35 16.03
N VAL A 454 15.12 2.90 17.15
CA VAL A 454 15.33 3.48 18.47
C VAL A 454 15.54 2.35 19.47
N ALA A 455 16.54 2.49 20.33
CA ALA A 455 16.79 1.58 21.43
C ALA A 455 17.00 2.38 22.72
N ALA A 456 16.40 1.93 23.82
CA ALA A 456 16.59 2.53 25.14
C ALA A 456 17.51 1.66 25.98
N SER A 457 18.30 2.29 26.85
CA SER A 457 19.06 1.59 27.88
C SER A 457 18.15 0.92 28.91
N GLU A 458 18.66 -0.08 29.64
CA GLU A 458 17.86 -0.83 30.63
C GLU A 458 17.31 0.08 31.75
N ASP A 459 18.09 1.09 32.15
CA ASP A 459 17.67 2.11 33.13
C ASP A 459 16.77 3.20 32.52
N GLY A 460 16.53 3.16 31.21
CA GLY A 460 15.78 4.14 30.45
C GLY A 460 16.44 5.52 30.38
N MET A 461 17.66 5.72 30.88
CA MET A 461 18.31 7.03 30.98
C MET A 461 18.95 7.49 29.67
N TYR A 462 19.16 6.57 28.74
CA TYR A 462 19.77 6.83 27.45
C TYR A 462 18.91 6.28 26.31
N LEU A 463 18.89 7.00 25.21
CA LEU A 463 18.30 6.56 23.95
C LEU A 463 19.37 6.55 22.86
N ALA A 464 19.38 5.50 22.06
CA ALA A 464 20.10 5.43 20.79
C ALA A 464 19.07 5.58 19.67
N VAL A 465 19.36 6.43 18.69
CA VAL A 465 18.44 6.78 17.61
C VAL A 465 19.18 6.75 16.29
N ALA A 466 18.70 5.92 15.36
CA ALA A 466 19.25 5.78 14.02
C ALA A 466 18.19 6.14 12.98
N GLY A 467 18.62 6.95 12.00
CA GLY A 467 17.87 7.31 10.80
C GLY A 467 18.22 6.41 9.62
N LEU A 468 18.07 6.93 8.39
CA LEU A 468 18.58 6.25 7.18
C LEU A 468 20.08 5.98 7.28
N HIS A 469 20.79 7.03 7.71
CA HIS A 469 22.21 6.95 7.99
C HIS A 469 22.50 7.42 9.42
N GLY A 470 23.63 6.98 9.96
CA GLY A 470 24.14 7.48 11.22
C GLY A 470 23.39 7.03 12.46
N LEU A 471 23.95 7.43 13.61
CA LEU A 471 23.40 7.15 14.93
C LEU A 471 23.72 8.30 15.88
N ILE A 472 22.73 8.74 16.67
CA ILE A 472 22.92 9.68 17.76
C ILE A 472 22.43 9.11 19.08
N LEU A 473 23.02 9.57 20.18
CA LEU A 473 22.62 9.20 21.53
C LEU A 473 21.98 10.39 22.23
N TYR A 474 20.99 10.13 23.08
CA TYR A 474 20.37 11.13 23.92
C TYR A 474 20.49 10.73 25.39
N ASP A 475 21.03 11.63 26.21
CA ASP A 475 21.06 11.50 27.66
C ASP A 475 19.82 12.22 28.22
N ILE A 476 18.86 11.44 28.75
CA ILE A 476 17.59 11.99 29.26
C ILE A 476 17.82 12.88 30.48
N ARG A 477 18.80 12.54 31.33
CA ARG A 477 19.06 13.30 32.58
C ARG A 477 19.70 14.64 32.29
N LEU A 478 20.64 14.66 31.35
CA LEU A 478 21.36 15.87 30.95
C LEU A 478 20.64 16.67 29.86
N ASN A 479 19.52 16.17 29.33
CA ASN A 479 18.80 16.73 28.18
C ASN A 479 19.77 17.07 27.03
N ARG A 480 20.65 16.13 26.71
CA ARG A 480 21.79 16.37 25.79
C ARG A 480 21.93 15.28 24.74
N TRP A 481 21.98 15.72 23.49
CA TRP A 481 22.36 14.88 22.35
C TRP A 481 23.88 14.72 22.25
N ARG A 482 24.32 13.51 21.92
CA ARG A 482 25.68 13.17 21.56
C ARG A 482 25.68 12.71 20.11
N PHE A 483 26.53 13.34 19.33
CA PHE A 483 26.65 13.13 17.90
C PHE A 483 27.87 12.27 17.59
N PHE A 484 27.86 11.67 16.42
CA PHE A 484 29.09 11.15 15.83
C PHE A 484 30.02 12.33 15.52
N GLY A 485 31.32 12.19 15.81
CA GLY A 485 32.27 13.30 15.63
C GLY A 485 32.55 13.62 14.15
N ASP A 486 32.54 12.60 13.30
CA ASP A 486 32.84 12.68 11.87
C ASP A 486 31.59 12.34 11.05
N VAL A 487 31.04 13.33 10.35
CA VAL A 487 29.84 13.18 9.50
C VAL A 487 30.07 12.18 8.38
N THR A 488 31.29 12.07 7.84
CA THR A 488 31.58 11.13 6.74
C THR A 488 31.52 9.68 7.22
N GLN A 489 31.95 9.42 8.45
CA GLN A 489 31.82 8.10 9.07
C GLN A 489 30.37 7.82 9.46
N GLU A 490 29.65 8.83 9.94
CA GLU A 490 28.22 8.71 10.25
C GLU A 490 27.42 8.27 9.02
N GLN A 491 27.67 8.88 7.85
CA GLN A 491 26.97 8.56 6.60
C GLN A 491 27.27 7.13 6.07
N ARG A 492 28.33 6.47 6.55
CA ARG A 492 28.63 5.06 6.22
C ARG A 492 27.84 4.07 7.06
N ILE A 493 27.17 4.53 8.12
CA ILE A 493 26.34 3.68 8.97
C ILE A 493 24.95 3.63 8.36
N GLN A 494 24.54 2.49 7.84
CA GLN A 494 23.16 2.19 7.44
C GLN A 494 22.60 1.15 8.41
N CYS A 495 21.90 1.62 9.44
CA CYS A 495 21.39 0.77 10.52
C CYS A 495 20.15 -0.01 10.06
N THR A 496 20.22 -1.35 10.13
CA THR A 496 19.07 -2.25 9.90
C THR A 496 18.52 -2.86 11.19
N GLY A 497 19.30 -2.74 12.27
CA GLY A 497 18.92 -3.18 13.60
C GLY A 497 19.72 -2.43 14.66
N LEU A 498 19.07 -2.08 15.77
CA LEU A 498 19.66 -1.32 16.85
C LEU A 498 19.29 -1.95 18.19
N LEU A 499 20.30 -2.23 19.02
CA LEU A 499 20.11 -2.81 20.35
C LEU A 499 20.98 -2.07 21.37
N TRP A 500 20.40 -1.77 22.53
CA TRP A 500 21.16 -1.29 23.67
C TRP A 500 21.44 -2.47 24.62
N MET A 501 22.72 -2.74 24.90
CA MET A 501 23.13 -3.86 25.76
C MET A 501 24.13 -3.39 26.82
N GLY A 502 23.66 -3.25 28.06
CA GLY A 502 24.48 -2.76 29.17
C GLY A 502 25.07 -1.38 28.87
N LYS A 503 26.40 -1.30 28.74
CA LYS A 503 27.15 -0.06 28.48
C LYS A 503 27.43 0.21 26.99
N ILE A 504 26.99 -0.66 26.09
CA ILE A 504 27.27 -0.56 24.66
C ILE A 504 25.98 -0.50 23.84
N VAL A 505 26.08 0.14 22.67
CA VAL A 505 25.05 0.10 21.64
C VAL A 505 25.57 -0.78 20.51
N VAL A 506 24.78 -1.78 20.14
CA VAL A 506 25.07 -2.69 19.03
C VAL A 506 24.27 -2.22 17.83
N VAL A 507 24.96 -1.97 16.73
CA VAL A 507 24.37 -1.57 15.45
C VAL A 507 24.58 -2.71 14.47
N CYS A 508 23.49 -3.22 13.89
CA CYS A 508 23.57 -4.05 12.70
C CYS A 508 23.68 -3.11 11.50
N ASN A 509 24.88 -3.06 10.91
CA ASN A 509 25.18 -2.20 9.77
C ASN A 509 25.01 -2.98 8.48
N TYR A 510 24.22 -2.47 7.54
CA TYR A 510 24.19 -3.00 6.19
C TYR A 510 25.50 -2.65 5.46
N ILE A 511 26.07 -3.64 4.78
CA ILE A 511 27.24 -3.49 3.91
C ILE A 511 26.81 -4.07 2.57
N ASP A 512 26.84 -3.26 1.51
CA ASP A 512 26.54 -3.76 0.18
C ASP A 512 27.65 -4.71 -0.27
N SER A 513 27.27 -5.82 -0.89
CA SER A 513 28.18 -6.85 -1.39
C SER A 513 29.14 -6.34 -2.47
N SER A 514 28.88 -5.18 -3.07
CA SER A 514 29.78 -4.51 -4.00
C SER A 514 30.94 -3.77 -3.32
N ASP A 515 30.87 -3.55 -2.01
CA ASP A 515 31.87 -2.81 -1.22
C ASP A 515 32.84 -3.72 -0.45
N THR A 516 32.77 -5.04 -0.67
CA THR A 516 33.72 -6.06 -0.16
C THR A 516 34.42 -6.75 -1.31
#